data_AF-A0A969E089-F1
#
_entry.id   AF-A0A969E089-F1
#
_cell.length_a   1.000
_cell.length_b   1.000
_cell.length_c   1.000
_cell.angle_alpha   90.00
_cell.angle_beta   90.00
_cell.angle_gamma   90.00
#
_symmetry.space_group_name_H-M   'P 1'
#
loop_
_entity.id
_entity.type
_entity.pdbx_description
1 polymer ?
#
loop_
_entity_poly.entity_id
_entity_poly.type
_entity_poly.pdbx_seq_one_letter_code
_entity_poly.pdbx_strand_id
1 'polypeptide(L)'
;MIRLIHVSSAIAVIGVTWITQPISLFKLPLIGAIAQAQQFSPSTTAPVKAALPGKVVNDLKNYQSLKIQVGSDTYLVDKADMTHFLTRHHPNYWDGSVKQNQTFFNKNMTISDVEQAIKSVMNTRRNEVIKIGTSGIGQLPDTQVGGVTYVLGLNKGHVGQFYPKVP
;
A
#
# COMPACT_ATOMS: atom_id res chain seq x y z
N MET A 1 -14.28 75.40 6.08
CA MET A 1 -14.77 74.44 5.08
C MET A 1 -14.06 74.73 3.76
N ILE A 2 -13.70 73.67 3.02
CA ILE A 2 -12.95 73.66 1.74
C ILE A 2 -11.45 73.94 1.88
N ARG A 3 -10.63 72.89 1.72
CA ARG A 3 -9.22 73.00 1.31
C ARG A 3 -9.04 72.22 0.02
N LEU A 4 -8.65 72.94 -1.03
CA LEU A 4 -8.23 72.41 -2.32
C LEU A 4 -6.74 72.78 -2.48
N ILE A 5 -5.83 71.80 -2.42
CA ILE A 5 -4.47 71.94 -2.96
C ILE A 5 -3.93 70.53 -3.28
N HIS A 6 -3.69 70.22 -4.55
CA HIS A 6 -2.36 70.01 -5.15
C HIS A 6 -2.43 69.23 -6.47
N VAL A 7 -1.61 69.71 -7.39
CA VAL A 7 -1.34 69.22 -8.74
C VAL A 7 -0.22 68.17 -8.74
N SER A 8 -0.34 67.22 -9.67
CA SER A 8 0.68 66.49 -10.45
C SER A 8 2.01 66.06 -9.82
N SER A 9 2.35 64.76 -9.93
CA SER A 9 3.49 64.26 -10.75
C SER A 9 3.78 62.75 -10.60
N ALA A 10 4.09 62.14 -11.76
CA ALA A 10 5.11 61.13 -12.08
C ALA A 10 5.23 59.75 -11.35
N ILE A 11 5.03 58.70 -12.17
CA ILE A 11 5.91 57.54 -12.47
C ILE A 11 6.75 56.93 -11.33
N ALA A 12 6.51 55.64 -11.04
CA ALA A 12 7.59 54.68 -10.77
C ALA A 12 7.11 53.22 -11.03
N VAL A 13 7.80 52.54 -11.95
CA VAL A 13 7.72 51.11 -12.25
C VAL A 13 8.66 50.36 -11.31
N ILE A 14 8.14 49.55 -10.37
CA ILE A 14 8.85 48.52 -9.58
C ILE A 14 7.75 47.61 -9.01
N GLY A 15 7.71 46.28 -9.05
CA GLY A 15 8.57 45.20 -9.52
C GLY A 15 7.88 43.90 -9.08
N VAL A 16 7.85 42.88 -9.93
CA VAL A 16 7.53 41.50 -9.51
C VAL A 16 8.62 40.61 -10.09
N THR A 17 9.76 40.62 -9.44
CA THR A 17 10.80 39.62 -9.65
C THR A 17 10.35 38.34 -8.96
N TRP A 18 10.03 37.31 -9.75
CA TRP A 18 9.92 35.94 -9.24
C TRP A 18 11.31 35.51 -8.79
N ILE A 19 11.54 35.49 -7.47
CA ILE A 19 12.72 34.86 -6.88
C ILE A 19 12.51 33.35 -6.99
N THR A 20 13.11 32.74 -8.01
CA THR A 20 13.38 31.30 -8.00
C THR A 20 14.41 31.03 -6.92
N GLN A 21 13.98 30.45 -5.80
CA GLN A 21 14.92 29.95 -4.80
C GLN A 21 15.66 28.73 -5.39
N PRO A 22 17.00 28.69 -5.39
CA PRO A 22 17.71 27.49 -5.77
C PRO A 22 17.47 26.40 -4.72
N ILE A 23 17.09 25.21 -5.20
CA ILE A 23 17.03 23.99 -4.40
C ILE A 23 18.41 23.79 -3.77
N SER A 24 18.48 23.94 -2.44
CA SER A 24 19.69 23.67 -1.68
C SER A 24 20.05 22.19 -1.80
N LEU A 25 21.20 21.93 -2.43
CA LEU A 25 21.80 20.62 -2.55
C LEU A 25 22.38 20.23 -1.18
N PHE A 26 21.61 19.53 -0.36
CA PHE A 26 22.15 18.90 0.85
C PHE A 26 23.11 17.76 0.44
N LYS A 27 24.42 18.02 0.52
CA LYS A 27 25.45 16.98 0.55
C LYS A 27 25.37 16.27 1.90
N LEU A 28 24.83 15.05 1.91
CA LEU A 28 24.96 14.14 3.05
C LEU A 28 26.35 13.47 3.03
N PRO A 29 27.00 13.26 4.18
CA PRO A 29 28.24 12.50 4.26
C PRO A 29 28.00 11.02 3.98
N LEU A 30 28.81 10.46 3.08
CA LEU A 30 28.93 9.03 2.82
C LEU A 30 29.64 8.38 4.01
N ILE A 31 28.89 7.82 4.95
CA ILE A 31 29.38 6.89 5.97
C ILE A 31 28.41 5.71 6.02
N GLY A 32 28.98 4.52 5.94
CA GLY A 32 28.29 3.29 5.58
C GLY A 32 27.15 2.87 6.51
N ALA A 33 26.05 2.46 5.89
CA ALA A 33 25.07 1.57 6.48
C ALA A 33 24.78 0.47 5.45
N ILE A 34 25.41 -0.68 5.69
CA ILE A 34 25.07 -1.97 5.11
C ILE A 34 23.67 -2.33 5.62
N ALA A 35 22.68 -2.26 4.74
CA ALA A 35 21.45 -3.04 4.83
C ALA A 35 21.04 -3.33 3.40
N GLN A 36 21.25 -4.58 3.00
CA GLN A 36 20.89 -5.06 1.66
C GLN A 36 19.41 -4.79 1.44
N ALA A 37 19.09 -3.87 0.54
CA ALA A 37 17.78 -3.78 -0.07
C ALA A 37 17.57 -5.07 -0.86
N GLN A 38 16.96 -6.07 -0.22
CA GLN A 38 16.46 -7.24 -0.94
C GLN A 38 15.31 -6.74 -1.81
N GLN A 39 15.61 -6.62 -3.10
CA GLN A 39 14.70 -6.15 -4.13
C GLN A 39 13.47 -7.06 -4.17
N PHE A 40 12.31 -6.53 -3.79
CA PHE A 40 11.03 -7.21 -3.92
C PHE A 40 10.55 -7.13 -5.38
N SER A 41 11.18 -7.90 -6.26
CA SER A 41 10.69 -8.08 -7.63
C SER A 41 9.52 -9.08 -7.66
N PRO A 42 8.42 -8.80 -8.40
CA PRO A 42 7.45 -9.83 -8.74
C PRO A 42 8.13 -10.87 -9.65
N SER A 43 8.04 -12.16 -9.29
CA SER A 43 8.73 -13.21 -10.04
C SER A 43 8.16 -13.36 -11.45
N THR A 44 9.01 -13.17 -12.45
CA THR A 44 8.81 -13.51 -13.85
C THR A 44 8.72 -15.04 -14.04
N THR A 45 7.59 -15.49 -14.57
CA THR A 45 7.44 -16.54 -15.61
C THR A 45 8.07 -17.94 -15.42
N ALA A 46 7.96 -18.54 -14.24
CA ALA A 46 8.02 -20.01 -14.11
C ALA A 46 6.59 -20.56 -13.89
N PRO A 47 6.22 -21.71 -14.48
CA PRO A 47 4.92 -22.32 -14.22
C PRO A 47 4.80 -22.65 -12.74
N VAL A 48 3.90 -21.95 -12.04
CA VAL A 48 3.55 -22.29 -10.65
C VAL A 48 2.81 -23.62 -10.69
N LYS A 49 3.21 -24.58 -9.86
CA LYS A 49 2.52 -25.86 -9.71
C LYS A 49 1.48 -25.75 -8.59
N ALA A 50 0.31 -26.35 -8.78
CA ALA A 50 -0.69 -26.44 -7.73
C ALA A 50 -0.10 -27.15 -6.48
N ALA A 51 -0.33 -26.56 -5.31
CA ALA A 51 0.03 -27.11 -4.02
C ALA A 51 -0.98 -28.17 -3.58
N LEU A 52 -0.56 -29.03 -2.65
CA LEU A 52 -1.48 -29.97 -2.00
C LEU A 52 -2.50 -29.18 -1.15
N PRO A 53 -3.81 -29.47 -1.24
CA PRO A 53 -4.83 -28.75 -0.46
C PRO A 53 -4.57 -28.76 1.05
N GLY A 54 -4.02 -29.85 1.59
CA GLY A 54 -3.70 -29.97 3.01
C GLY A 54 -2.56 -29.05 3.49
N LYS A 55 -1.74 -28.48 2.59
CA LYS A 55 -0.60 -27.64 2.97
C LYS A 55 -1.06 -26.36 3.69
N VAL A 56 -1.99 -25.62 3.08
CA VAL A 56 -2.49 -24.37 3.66
C VAL A 56 -3.25 -24.63 4.97
N VAL A 57 -4.01 -25.73 5.03
CA VAL A 57 -4.74 -26.14 6.25
C VAL A 57 -3.78 -26.42 7.39
N ASN A 58 -2.68 -27.15 7.11
CA ASN A 58 -1.66 -27.47 8.10
C ASN A 58 -0.90 -26.22 8.57
N ASP A 59 -0.50 -25.37 7.63
CA ASP A 59 0.30 -24.18 7.95
C ASP A 59 -0.54 -23.09 8.66
N LEU A 60 -1.87 -23.04 8.43
CA LEU A 60 -2.80 -22.16 9.13
C LEU A 60 -3.52 -22.81 10.32
N LYS A 61 -3.15 -24.02 10.74
CA LYS A 61 -3.88 -24.75 11.81
C LYS A 61 -4.05 -23.94 13.10
N ASN A 62 -2.99 -23.23 13.49
CA ASN A 62 -2.93 -22.40 14.70
C ASN A 62 -2.96 -20.89 14.40
N TYR A 63 -3.32 -20.52 13.17
CA TYR A 63 -3.39 -19.12 12.76
C TYR A 63 -4.33 -18.34 13.69
N GLN A 64 -3.80 -17.26 14.26
CA GLN A 64 -4.58 -16.31 15.05
C GLN A 64 -5.00 -15.17 14.14
N SER A 65 -6.26 -14.78 14.20
CA SER A 65 -6.76 -13.69 13.38
C SER A 65 -5.96 -12.42 13.63
N LEU A 66 -5.49 -11.80 12.54
CA LEU A 66 -4.87 -10.50 12.61
C LEU A 66 -5.96 -9.46 12.88
N LYS A 67 -5.75 -8.64 13.93
CA LYS A 67 -6.60 -7.49 14.26
C LYS A 67 -5.85 -6.20 13.97
N ILE A 68 -6.49 -5.28 13.25
CA ILE A 68 -5.89 -4.02 12.80
C ILE A 68 -6.78 -2.87 13.24
N GLN A 69 -6.26 -1.99 14.08
CA GLN A 69 -6.98 -0.83 14.58
C GLN A 69 -6.73 0.38 13.67
N VAL A 70 -7.79 0.94 13.10
CA VAL A 70 -7.73 2.13 12.24
C VAL A 70 -8.85 3.08 12.63
N GLY A 71 -8.50 4.25 13.16
CA GLY A 71 -9.47 5.14 13.83
C GLY A 71 -10.02 4.47 15.09
N SER A 72 -11.34 4.47 15.24
CA SER A 72 -12.08 3.73 16.28
C SER A 72 -12.46 2.31 15.86
N ASP A 73 -12.18 1.94 14.61
CA ASP A 73 -12.61 0.67 14.02
C ASP A 73 -11.54 -0.41 14.17
N THR A 74 -11.99 -1.66 14.28
CA THR A 74 -11.15 -2.86 14.20
C THR A 74 -11.47 -3.64 12.93
N TYR A 75 -10.43 -3.91 12.15
CA TYR A 75 -10.48 -4.76 10.98
C TYR A 75 -9.83 -6.10 11.25
N LEU A 76 -10.28 -7.12 10.53
CA LEU A 76 -9.87 -8.51 10.72
C LEU A 76 -9.29 -9.11 9.44
N VAL A 77 -8.27 -9.95 9.62
CA VAL A 77 -7.92 -11.01 8.68
C VAL A 77 -8.02 -12.30 9.47
N ASP A 78 -9.07 -13.07 9.23
CA ASP A 78 -9.22 -14.37 9.86
C ASP A 78 -8.56 -15.48 9.05
N LYS A 79 -8.72 -16.72 9.51
CA LYS A 79 -8.14 -17.89 8.84
C LYS A 79 -8.70 -18.08 7.43
N ALA A 80 -9.98 -17.79 7.20
CA ALA A 80 -10.60 -17.92 5.89
C ALA A 80 -10.08 -16.85 4.93
N ASP A 81 -9.95 -15.60 5.40
CA ASP A 81 -9.35 -14.50 4.62
C ASP A 81 -7.91 -14.84 4.22
N MET A 82 -7.07 -15.26 5.18
CA MET A 82 -5.69 -15.65 4.90
C MET A 82 -5.60 -16.87 3.99
N THR A 83 -6.48 -17.87 4.17
CA THR A 83 -6.56 -19.03 3.26
C THR A 83 -6.86 -18.58 1.84
N HIS A 84 -7.80 -17.65 1.67
CA HIS A 84 -8.13 -17.08 0.37
C HIS A 84 -6.91 -16.41 -0.27
N PHE A 85 -6.18 -15.56 0.46
CA PHE A 85 -5.01 -14.89 -0.09
C PHE A 85 -3.92 -15.87 -0.52
N LEU A 86 -3.62 -16.87 0.31
CA LEU A 86 -2.55 -17.81 0.04
C LEU A 86 -2.89 -18.75 -1.13
N THR A 87 -4.07 -19.36 -1.10
CA THR A 87 -4.48 -20.32 -2.15
C THR A 87 -4.71 -19.69 -3.50
N ARG A 88 -5.01 -18.38 -3.53
CA ARG A 88 -5.22 -17.64 -4.78
C ARG A 88 -3.97 -16.95 -5.29
N HIS A 89 -3.11 -16.43 -4.41
CA HIS A 89 -2.03 -15.52 -4.82
C HIS A 89 -0.65 -15.91 -4.30
N HIS A 90 -0.48 -16.96 -3.52
CA HIS A 90 0.85 -17.34 -3.05
C HIS A 90 1.39 -18.57 -3.82
N PRO A 91 2.54 -18.48 -4.52
CA PRO A 91 3.04 -19.58 -5.36
C PRO A 91 3.18 -20.94 -4.63
N ASN A 92 3.58 -20.92 -3.36
CA ASN A 92 3.72 -22.14 -2.55
C ASN A 92 2.40 -22.75 -2.04
N TYR A 93 1.28 -22.04 -2.15
CA TYR A 93 -0.03 -22.49 -1.66
C TYR A 93 -1.10 -22.53 -2.76
N TRP A 94 -0.76 -22.08 -3.97
CA TRP A 94 -1.72 -21.91 -5.07
C TRP A 94 -2.47 -23.21 -5.36
N ASP A 95 -3.79 -23.14 -5.45
CA ASP A 95 -4.67 -24.30 -5.64
C ASP A 95 -4.80 -24.75 -7.11
N GLY A 96 -4.12 -24.06 -8.04
CA GLY A 96 -4.21 -24.33 -9.48
C GLY A 96 -5.34 -23.60 -10.19
N SER A 97 -6.11 -22.79 -9.47
CA SER A 97 -7.18 -22.01 -10.08
C SER A 97 -6.62 -20.86 -10.95
N VAL A 98 -7.01 -20.84 -12.21
CA VAL A 98 -6.59 -19.80 -13.18
C VAL A 98 -7.75 -18.83 -13.42
N LYS A 99 -7.46 -17.53 -13.37
CA LYS A 99 -8.36 -16.43 -13.76
C LYS A 99 -7.67 -15.60 -14.84
N GLN A 100 -8.46 -14.79 -15.57
CA GLN A 100 -7.92 -13.97 -16.67
C GLN A 100 -6.73 -13.10 -16.24
N ASN A 101 -6.80 -12.52 -15.05
CA ASN A 101 -5.72 -11.75 -14.45
C ASN A 101 -5.31 -12.43 -13.14
N GLN A 102 -4.27 -13.26 -13.18
CA GLN A 102 -3.73 -13.96 -12.02
C GLN A 102 -2.35 -13.39 -11.69
N THR A 103 -2.19 -12.87 -10.48
CA THR A 103 -0.93 -12.35 -9.96
C THR A 103 -0.53 -13.10 -8.71
N PHE A 104 0.76 -13.06 -8.39
CA PHE A 104 1.33 -13.81 -7.28
C PHE A 104 2.17 -12.93 -6.36
N PHE A 105 2.05 -13.16 -5.05
CA PHE A 105 3.01 -12.73 -4.06
C PHE A 105 4.40 -13.26 -4.42
N ASN A 106 5.43 -12.57 -3.94
CA ASN A 106 6.77 -13.12 -4.01
C ASN A 106 6.81 -14.47 -3.30
N LYS A 107 7.35 -15.50 -3.95
CA LYS A 107 7.38 -16.89 -3.45
C LYS A 107 8.00 -17.03 -2.05
N ASN A 108 8.87 -16.09 -1.67
CA ASN A 108 9.57 -16.10 -0.39
C ASN A 108 8.80 -15.37 0.73
N MET A 109 7.65 -14.77 0.44
CA MET A 109 6.83 -14.16 1.49
C MET A 109 6.34 -15.23 2.45
N THR A 110 6.53 -14.96 3.74
CA THR A 110 5.91 -15.72 4.80
C THR A 110 4.47 -15.24 5.03
N ILE A 111 3.68 -15.98 5.81
CA ILE A 111 2.36 -15.53 6.26
C ILE A 111 2.47 -14.18 6.99
N SER A 112 3.50 -14.01 7.82
CA SER A 112 3.79 -12.74 8.50
C SER A 112 4.09 -11.63 7.51
N ASP A 113 4.82 -11.89 6.42
CA ASP A 113 5.10 -10.84 5.41
C ASP A 113 3.81 -10.37 4.71
N VAL A 114 2.88 -11.29 4.45
CA VAL A 114 1.54 -10.93 3.94
C VAL A 114 0.78 -10.05 4.94
N GLU A 115 0.78 -10.41 6.23
CA GLU A 115 0.17 -9.60 7.28
C GLU A 115 0.77 -8.20 7.39
N GLN A 116 2.10 -8.08 7.33
CA GLN A 116 2.77 -6.78 7.39
C GLN A 116 2.44 -5.94 6.15
N ALA A 117 2.38 -6.54 4.96
CA ALA A 117 1.97 -5.83 3.75
C ALA A 117 0.53 -5.31 3.85
N ILE A 118 -0.40 -6.10 4.40
CA ILE A 118 -1.79 -5.67 4.68
C ILE A 118 -1.80 -4.47 5.63
N LYS A 119 -1.09 -4.56 6.77
CA LYS A 119 -0.97 -3.46 7.74
C LYS A 119 -0.42 -2.20 7.11
N SER A 120 0.62 -2.32 6.28
CA SER A 120 1.22 -1.19 5.57
C SER A 120 0.22 -0.52 4.64
N VAL A 121 -0.51 -1.28 3.81
CA VAL A 121 -1.53 -0.72 2.91
C VAL A 121 -2.62 0.00 3.70
N MET A 122 -3.17 -0.64 4.74
CA MET A 122 -4.22 -0.04 5.57
C MET A 122 -3.75 1.23 6.29
N ASN A 123 -2.51 1.27 6.75
CA ASN A 123 -1.96 2.45 7.41
C ASN A 123 -1.70 3.59 6.43
N THR A 124 -1.16 3.29 5.24
CA THR A 124 -0.95 4.30 4.18
C THR A 124 -2.26 4.88 3.68
N ARG A 125 -3.34 4.07 3.63
CA ARG A 125 -4.69 4.47 3.18
C ARG A 125 -5.67 4.66 4.33
N ARG A 126 -5.16 5.12 5.48
CA ARG A 126 -5.94 5.23 6.72
C ARG A 126 -7.25 6.02 6.55
N ASN A 127 -7.22 7.11 5.79
CA ASN A 127 -8.40 7.96 5.59
C ASN A 127 -9.48 7.24 4.77
N GLU A 128 -9.07 6.53 3.73
CA GLU A 128 -9.97 5.73 2.88
C GLU A 128 -10.53 4.53 3.64
N VAL A 129 -9.71 3.87 4.47
CA VAL A 129 -10.16 2.79 5.37
C VAL A 129 -11.25 3.30 6.31
N ILE A 130 -11.02 4.43 7.00
CA ILE A 130 -12.01 5.04 7.90
C ILE A 130 -13.29 5.43 7.15
N LYS A 131 -13.15 5.95 5.92
CA LYS A 131 -14.30 6.32 5.09
C LYS A 131 -15.17 5.12 4.71
N ILE A 132 -14.56 3.96 4.44
CA ILE A 132 -15.30 2.73 4.14
C ILE A 132 -15.95 2.18 5.43
N GLY A 133 -15.20 2.17 6.54
CA GLY A 133 -15.69 1.70 7.83
C GLY A 133 -15.92 0.19 7.89
N THR A 134 -16.29 -0.30 9.07
CA THR A 134 -16.52 -1.73 9.34
C THR A 134 -17.86 -2.26 8.86
N SER A 135 -18.80 -1.40 8.44
CA SER A 135 -20.07 -1.81 7.82
C SER A 135 -20.02 -1.81 6.29
N GLY A 136 -19.01 -1.15 5.71
CA GLY A 136 -18.90 -0.93 4.27
C GLY A 136 -18.24 -2.07 3.50
N ILE A 137 -18.35 -1.98 2.18
CA ILE A 137 -17.63 -2.82 1.22
C ILE A 137 -16.98 -1.87 0.22
N GLY A 138 -15.69 -2.06 -0.06
CA GLY A 138 -14.99 -1.21 -1.03
C GLY A 138 -13.53 -1.58 -1.20
N GLN A 139 -12.98 -1.23 -2.36
CA GLN A 139 -11.56 -1.37 -2.65
C GLN A 139 -10.83 -0.08 -2.32
N LEU A 140 -9.68 -0.18 -1.67
CA LEU A 140 -8.77 0.95 -1.50
C LEU A 140 -8.10 1.29 -2.83
N PRO A 141 -7.66 2.54 -3.03
CA PRO A 141 -6.77 2.87 -4.13
C PRO A 141 -5.51 1.99 -4.10
N ASP A 142 -5.01 1.62 -5.28
CA ASP A 142 -3.76 0.86 -5.44
C ASP A 142 -2.64 1.48 -4.59
N THR A 143 -1.93 0.65 -3.84
CA THR A 143 -0.97 1.14 -2.84
C THR A 143 0.36 0.43 -2.99
N GLN A 144 1.43 1.19 -3.19
CA GLN A 144 2.78 0.66 -3.29
C GLN A 144 3.36 0.44 -1.89
N VAL A 145 3.81 -0.79 -1.62
CA VAL A 145 4.51 -1.19 -0.39
C VAL A 145 5.74 -1.99 -0.79
N GLY A 146 6.92 -1.54 -0.40
CA GLY A 146 8.18 -2.23 -0.71
C GLY A 146 8.43 -2.42 -2.21
N GLY A 147 7.98 -1.49 -3.06
CA GLY A 147 8.13 -1.60 -4.52
C GLY A 147 7.10 -2.50 -5.22
N VAL A 148 6.18 -3.12 -4.49
CA VAL A 148 5.06 -3.89 -5.05
C VAL A 148 3.77 -3.10 -4.87
N THR A 149 3.00 -2.96 -5.94
CA THR A 149 1.65 -2.37 -5.85
C THR A 149 0.68 -3.43 -5.37
N TYR A 150 -0.16 -3.11 -4.39
CA TYR A 150 -1.18 -4.01 -3.87
C TYR A 150 -2.58 -3.48 -4.11
N VAL A 151 -3.49 -4.42 -4.34
CA VAL A 151 -4.93 -4.22 -4.27
C VAL A 151 -5.42 -4.76 -2.94
N LEU A 152 -6.18 -3.94 -2.19
CA LEU A 152 -6.78 -4.33 -0.92
C LEU A 152 -8.27 -3.94 -0.93
N GLY A 153 -9.13 -4.92 -0.67
CA GLY A 153 -10.58 -4.75 -0.55
C GLY A 153 -11.06 -5.04 0.87
N LEU A 154 -11.93 -4.16 1.37
CA LEU A 154 -12.61 -4.30 2.63
C LEU A 154 -14.04 -4.81 2.41
N ASN A 155 -14.50 -5.70 3.28
CA ASN A 155 -15.85 -6.23 3.28
C ASN A 155 -16.32 -6.41 4.73
N LYS A 156 -17.17 -5.51 5.21
CA LYS A 156 -17.81 -5.58 6.53
C LYS A 156 -16.82 -5.83 7.67
N GLY A 157 -15.75 -5.03 7.70
CA GLY A 157 -14.70 -5.13 8.73
C GLY A 157 -13.64 -6.19 8.46
N HIS A 158 -13.79 -7.02 7.43
CA HIS A 158 -12.73 -7.93 6.98
C HIS A 158 -11.91 -7.32 5.86
N VAL A 159 -10.62 -7.66 5.81
CA VAL A 159 -9.86 -7.58 4.57
C VAL A 159 -10.31 -8.78 3.73
N GLY A 160 -11.21 -8.56 2.78
CA GLY A 160 -11.79 -9.65 1.97
C GLY A 160 -11.01 -9.94 0.70
N GLN A 161 -10.11 -9.05 0.30
CA GLN A 161 -9.31 -9.17 -0.91
C GLN A 161 -7.93 -8.57 -0.68
N PHE A 162 -6.88 -9.31 -0.99
CA PHE A 162 -5.51 -8.81 -0.94
C PHE A 162 -4.61 -9.57 -1.92
N TYR A 163 -4.00 -8.85 -2.85
CA TYR A 163 -3.09 -9.43 -3.85
C TYR A 163 -2.18 -8.36 -4.48
N PRO A 164 -1.01 -8.75 -5.01
CA PRO A 164 -0.15 -7.81 -5.70
C PRO A 164 -0.70 -7.53 -7.10
N LYS A 165 -0.61 -6.29 -7.54
CA LYS A 165 -0.89 -5.88 -8.91
C LYS A 165 0.43 -5.83 -9.66
N VAL A 166 0.51 -6.56 -10.78
CA VAL A 166 1.59 -6.34 -11.75
C VAL A 166 1.30 -5.04 -12.50
N PRO A 167 2.33 -4.20 -12.77
CA PRO A 167 2.19 -3.02 -13.61
C PRO A 167 1.59 -3.34 -14.98
#